data_AF-A0A1Q9A6E0-F1
#
_entry.id   AF-A0A1Q9A6E0-F1
#
_cell.length_a   1.000
_cell.length_b   1.000
_cell.length_c   1.000
_cell.angle_alpha   90.00
_cell.angle_beta   90.00
_cell.angle_gamma   90.00
#
_symmetry.space_group_name_H-M   'P 1'
#
loop_
_entity.id
_entity.type
_entity.pdbx_description
1 polymer ?
#
loop_
_entity_poly.entity_id
_entity_poly.type
_entity_poly.pdbx_seq_one_letter_code
_entity_poly.pdbx_strand_id
1 'polypeptide(L)'
;MTVKASVSLSDQQDAFARRLVEQGRFSSVSAVVQQGLELLREQTEMKEAETAALRALIEERRKGPFLDEDESSRKIEAIIAAKKAQYGL
;
A
#
# COMPACT_ATOMS: atom_id res chain seq x y z
N MET A 1 -19.92 -14.82 -9.22
CA MET A 1 -21.24 -14.99 -8.55
C MET A 1 -21.45 -13.83 -7.61
N THR A 2 -22.65 -13.27 -7.54
CA THR A 2 -22.97 -12.15 -6.63
C THR A 2 -23.92 -12.65 -5.55
N VAL A 3 -23.60 -12.39 -4.29
CA VAL A 3 -24.43 -12.79 -3.14
C VAL A 3 -25.20 -11.58 -2.64
N LYS A 4 -26.48 -11.75 -2.30
CA LYS A 4 -27.28 -10.71 -1.65
C LYS A 4 -27.03 -10.77 -0.15
N ALA A 5 -26.52 -9.69 0.42
CA ALA A 5 -26.32 -9.53 1.85
C ALA A 5 -27.19 -8.36 2.36
N SER A 6 -27.79 -8.53 3.54
CA SER A 6 -28.46 -7.45 4.26
C SER A 6 -27.47 -6.84 5.25
N VAL A 7 -27.22 -5.54 5.16
CA VAL A 7 -26.27 -4.81 6.00
C VAL A 7 -26.91 -3.53 6.53
N SER A 8 -26.54 -3.15 7.74
CA SER A 8 -26.94 -1.86 8.32
C SER A 8 -25.98 -0.77 7.84
N LEU A 9 -26.54 0.35 7.40
CA LEU A 9 -25.80 1.58 7.10
C LEU A 9 -26.22 2.66 8.08
N SER A 10 -25.29 3.52 8.48
CA SER A 10 -25.66 4.76 9.17
C SER A 10 -26.44 5.67 8.22
N ASP A 11 -27.27 6.56 8.78
CA ASP A 11 -28.03 7.55 8.01
C ASP A 11 -27.11 8.39 7.09
N GLN A 12 -25.91 8.73 7.57
CA GLN A 12 -24.92 9.47 6.79
C GLN A 12 -24.39 8.68 5.59
N GLN A 13 -24.15 7.37 5.76
CA GLN A 13 -23.68 6.49 4.68
C GLN A 13 -24.78 6.26 3.63
N ASP A 14 -26.03 6.04 4.06
CA ASP A 14 -27.17 5.90 3.16
C ASP A 14 -27.40 7.20 2.36
N ALA A 15 -27.43 8.36 3.03
CA ALA A 15 -27.59 9.65 2.37
C ALA A 15 -26.44 9.96 1.39
N PHE A 16 -25.21 9.58 1.71
CA PHE A 16 -24.08 9.70 0.80
C PHE A 16 -24.25 8.80 -0.44
N ALA A 17 -24.57 7.53 -0.25
CA ALA A 17 -24.75 6.60 -1.36
C ALA A 17 -25.91 7.01 -2.28
N ARG A 18 -27.04 7.48 -1.72
CA ARG A 18 -28.17 8.00 -2.50
C ARG A 18 -27.80 9.21 -3.34
N ARG A 19 -27.10 10.19 -2.77
CA ARG A 19 -26.63 11.37 -3.53
C ARG A 19 -25.75 10.98 -4.72
N LEU A 20 -24.88 9.98 -4.57
CA LEU A 20 -24.05 9.50 -5.68
C LEU A 20 -24.87 8.84 -6.80
N VAL A 21 -25.95 8.15 -6.44
CA VAL A 21 -26.89 7.56 -7.42
C VAL A 21 -27.72 8.64 -8.11
N GLU A 22 -28.24 9.62 -7.36
CA GLU A 22 -29.00 10.75 -7.89
C GLU A 22 -28.17 11.60 -8.88
N GLN A 23 -26.86 11.72 -8.64
CA GLN A 23 -25.90 12.36 -9.55
C GLN A 23 -25.58 11.51 -10.78
N GLY A 24 -26.12 10.30 -10.91
CA GLY A 24 -25.84 9.38 -12.00
C GLY A 24 -24.45 8.76 -11.96
N ARG A 25 -23.69 8.91 -10.87
CA ARG A 25 -22.34 8.33 -10.74
C ARG A 25 -22.37 6.82 -10.55
N PHE A 26 -23.45 6.31 -9.97
CA PHE A 26 -23.68 4.88 -9.77
C PHE A 26 -25.13 4.51 -10.10
N SER A 27 -25.34 3.28 -10.56
CA SER A 27 -26.67 2.77 -10.92
C SER A 27 -27.55 2.40 -9.70
N SER A 28 -26.95 2.21 -8.53
CA SER A 28 -27.65 1.83 -7.30
C SER A 28 -26.78 2.00 -6.05
N VAL A 29 -27.40 2.01 -4.88
CA VAL A 29 -26.69 2.01 -3.58
C VAL A 29 -25.82 0.75 -3.45
N SER A 30 -26.28 -0.40 -3.92
CA SER A 30 -25.49 -1.64 -3.91
C SER A 30 -24.21 -1.52 -4.74
N ALA A 31 -24.24 -0.82 -5.88
CA ALA A 31 -23.04 -0.57 -6.68
C ALA A 31 -22.02 0.33 -5.95
N VAL A 32 -22.49 1.32 -5.18
CA VAL A 32 -21.63 2.16 -4.32
C VAL A 32 -20.95 1.31 -3.25
N VAL A 33 -21.72 0.46 -2.55
CA VAL A 33 -21.18 -0.40 -1.49
C VAL A 33 -20.18 -1.42 -2.06
N GLN A 34 -20.47 -2.00 -3.21
CA GLN A 34 -19.54 -2.92 -3.89
C GLN A 34 -18.22 -2.24 -4.25
N GLN A 35 -18.26 -1.04 -4.84
CA GLN A 35 -17.05 -0.27 -5.13
C GLN A 35 -16.29 0.09 -3.84
N GLY A 36 -17.00 0.46 -2.77
CA GLY A 36 -16.40 0.75 -1.47
C GLY A 36 -15.68 -0.46 -0.86
N LEU A 37 -16.27 -1.66 -0.96
CA LEU A 37 -15.64 -2.90 -0.52
C LEU A 37 -14.42 -3.26 -1.37
N GLU A 38 -14.49 -3.03 -2.67
CA GLU A 38 -13.36 -3.29 -3.58
C GLU A 38 -12.17 -2.38 -3.25
N LEU A 39 -12.41 -1.09 -3.03
CA LEU A 39 -11.38 -0.15 -2.60
C LEU A 39 -10.76 -0.56 -1.25
N LEU A 40 -11.58 -1.02 -0.29
CA LEU A 40 -11.09 -1.49 1.00
C LEU A 40 -10.24 -2.76 0.85
N ARG A 41 -10.66 -3.69 -0.03
CA ARG A 41 -9.92 -4.93 -0.34
C ARG A 41 -8.55 -4.58 -0.92
N GLU A 42 -8.49 -3.75 -1.96
CA GLU A 42 -7.25 -3.32 -2.59
C GLU A 42 -6.30 -2.66 -1.57
N GLN A 43 -6.80 -1.72 -0.75
CA GLN A 43 -6.00 -1.08 0.29
C GLN A 43 -5.46 -2.06 1.32
N THR A 44 -6.27 -3.05 1.71
CA THR A 44 -5.87 -4.07 2.69
C THR A 44 -4.78 -4.97 2.12
N GLU A 45 -4.99 -5.48 0.90
CA GLU A 45 -4.01 -6.34 0.22
C GLU A 45 -2.69 -5.61 -0.05
N MET A 46 -2.74 -4.34 -0.47
CA MET A 46 -1.54 -3.52 -0.63
C MET A 46 -0.77 -3.38 0.68
N LYS A 47 -1.46 -3.04 1.77
CA LYS A 47 -0.84 -2.88 3.10
C LYS A 47 -0.22 -4.19 3.60
N GLU A 48 -0.90 -5.31 3.39
CA GLU A 48 -0.40 -6.63 3.75
C GLU A 48 0.85 -7.00 2.94
N ALA A 49 0.82 -6.75 1.62
CA ALA A 49 1.96 -6.98 0.73
C ALA A 49 3.17 -6.12 1.10
N GLU A 50 2.97 -4.82 1.37
CA GLU A 50 4.02 -3.91 1.83
C GLU A 50 4.62 -4.38 3.17
N THR A 51 3.76 -4.76 4.12
CA THR A 51 4.21 -5.25 5.43
C THR A 51 5.01 -6.55 5.30
N ALA A 52 4.56 -7.46 4.44
CA ALA A 52 5.26 -8.71 4.16
C ALA A 52 6.63 -8.45 3.50
N ALA A 53 6.69 -7.54 2.52
CA ALA A 53 7.93 -7.15 1.86
C ALA A 53 8.92 -6.51 2.84
N LEU A 54 8.46 -5.60 3.71
CA LEU A 54 9.29 -4.97 4.72
C LEU A 54 9.82 -6.00 5.73
N ARG A 55 8.96 -6.93 6.20
CA ARG A 55 9.37 -8.01 7.09
C ARG A 55 10.44 -8.89 6.44
N ALA A 56 10.24 -9.29 5.18
CA ALA A 56 11.21 -10.07 4.43
C ALA A 56 12.55 -9.34 4.27
N LEU A 57 12.52 -8.03 3.96
CA LEU A 57 13.72 -7.19 3.87
C LEU A 57 14.49 -7.15 5.19
N ILE A 58 13.79 -6.94 6.32
CA ILE A 58 14.42 -6.89 7.65
C ILE A 58 15.02 -8.26 8.00
N GLU A 59 14.28 -9.34 7.78
CA GLU A 59 14.78 -10.70 8.05
C GLU A 59 16.01 -11.03 7.21
N GLU A 60 16.02 -10.65 5.93
CA GLU A 60 17.18 -10.86 5.07
C GLU A 60 18.38 -10.03 5.53
N ARG A 61 18.17 -8.75 5.87
CA ARG A 61 19.23 -7.88 6.39
C ARG A 61 19.80 -8.38 7.72
N ARG A 62 18.96 -8.94 8.59
CA ARG A 62 19.36 -9.48 9.90
C ARG A 62 20.28 -10.70 9.79
N LYS A 63 20.26 -11.44 8.67
CA LYS A 63 21.21 -12.54 8.41
C LYS A 63 22.61 -12.05 8.12
N GLY A 64 22.75 -10.80 7.66
CA GLY A 64 24.05 -10.19 7.37
C GLY A 64 24.73 -9.64 8.63
N PRO A 65 26.04 -9.36 8.56
CA PRO A 65 26.75 -8.71 9.65
C PRO A 65 26.23 -7.28 9.83
N PHE A 66 26.10 -6.87 11.09
CA PHE A 66 25.97 -5.46 11.43
C PHE A 66 27.35 -4.81 11.35
N LEU A 67 27.42 -3.64 10.72
CA LEU A 67 28.64 -2.84 10.64
C LEU A 67 28.57 -1.72 11.66
N ASP A 68 29.71 -1.32 12.20
CA ASP A 68 29.79 -0.07 12.93
C ASP A 68 29.62 1.13 11.98
N GLU A 69 29.35 2.30 12.56
CA GLU A 69 29.10 3.52 11.81
C GLU A 69 30.30 3.97 10.96
N ASP A 70 31.52 3.85 11.47
CA ASP A 70 32.76 4.25 10.78
C ASP A 70 33.10 3.30 9.63
N GLU A 71 32.88 1.99 9.81
CA GLU A 71 33.02 0.99 8.74
C GLU A 71 31.96 1.21 7.66
N SER A 72 30.70 1.46 8.04
CA SER A 72 29.61 1.74 7.12
C SER A 72 29.89 2.99 6.27
N SER A 73 30.31 4.08 6.91
CA SER A 73 30.61 5.36 6.25
C SER A 73 31.73 5.22 5.21
N ARG A 74 32.84 4.56 5.58
CA ARG A 74 33.96 4.30 4.65
C ARG A 74 33.54 3.46 3.45
N LYS A 75 32.70 2.43 3.64
CA LYS A 75 32.20 1.61 2.53
C LYS A 75 31.29 2.41 1.60
N ILE A 76 30.42 3.26 2.14
CA ILE A 76 29.52 4.10 1.34
C ILE A 76 30.33 5.09 0.49
N GLU A 77 31.32 5.77 1.09
CA GLU A 77 32.20 6.69 0.36
C GLU A 77 32.96 5.99 -0.78
N ALA A 78 33.48 4.79 -0.52
CA ALA A 78 34.15 4.00 -1.55
C ALA A 78 33.22 3.64 -2.71
N ILE A 79 31.97 3.24 -2.44
CA ILE A 79 30.96 2.96 -3.48
C ILE A 79 30.64 4.22 -4.29
N ILE A 80 30.48 5.37 -3.63
CA ILE A 80 30.20 6.64 -4.29
C ILE A 80 31.38 7.05 -5.19
N ALA A 81 32.61 6.96 -4.69
CA ALA A 81 33.81 7.29 -5.45
C ALA A 81 33.97 6.37 -6.68
N ALA A 82 33.74 5.06 -6.52
CA ALA A 82 33.76 4.11 -7.62
C ALA A 82 32.70 4.43 -8.68
N LYS A 83 31.47 4.80 -8.27
CA LYS A 83 30.43 5.23 -9.21
C LYS A 83 30.80 6.53 -9.93
N LYS A 84 31.35 7.53 -9.23
CA LYS A 84 31.78 8.79 -9.85
C LYS A 84 32.85 8.55 -10.92
N ALA A 85 33.86 7.75 -10.59
CA ALA A 85 34.90 7.36 -11.55
C ALA A 85 34.33 6.62 -12.77
N GLN A 86 33.34 5.75 -12.56
CA GLN A 86 32.65 5.04 -13.66
C GLN A 86 31.90 5.99 -14.59
N TYR A 87 31.32 7.08 -14.06
CA TYR A 87 30.57 8.07 -14.84
C TYR A 87 31.42 9.28 -15.27
N GLY A 88 32.73 9.30 -14.99
CA GLY A 88 33.64 10.38 -15.36
C GLY A 88 33.39 11.71 -14.62
N LEU A 89 32.83 11.63 -13.40
CA LEU A 89 32.53 12.77 -12.52
C LEU A 89 33.62 13.01 -11.47
#